data_AF-A0A2P8VYF2-F1
#
_entry.id   AF-A0A2P8VYF2-F1
#
_cell.length_a   1.000
_cell.length_b   1.000
_cell.length_c   1.000
_cell.angle_alpha   90.00
_cell.angle_beta   90.00
_cell.angle_gamma   90.00
#
_symmetry.space_group_name_H-M   'P 1'
#
loop_
_entity.id
_entity.type
_entity.pdbx_description
1 polymer ?
#
loop_
_entity_poly.entity_id
_entity_poly.type
_entity_poly.pdbx_seq_one_letter_code
_entity_poly.pdbx_strand_id
1 'polypeptide(L)'
;PHNLQGYDLERLAYETPDFSGAEIEQALIEAMYIGYSQNRDFTTDDILEAASQTVPLARTAQEQIEDLQAWAASGKARMASRDGSLARLKRQIQGPD
;
A
#
# COMPACT_ATOMS: atom_id res chain seq x y z
N PRO A 1 4.14 17.47 14.32
CA PRO A 1 3.70 16.07 14.15
C PRO A 1 2.84 15.91 12.89
N HIS A 2 3.36 15.10 11.96
CA HIS A 2 2.74 14.55 10.74
C HIS A 2 2.10 15.55 9.77
N ASN A 3 2.96 16.24 9.00
CA ASN A 3 2.52 16.89 7.77
C ASN A 3 2.35 15.82 6.66
N LEU A 4 1.17 15.21 6.58
CA LEU A 4 0.83 14.31 5.47
C LEU A 4 0.92 15.00 4.11
N GLN A 5 0.81 16.34 4.05
CA GLN A 5 0.97 17.10 2.80
C GLN A 5 2.43 17.13 2.30
N GLY A 6 3.40 16.71 3.13
CA GLY A 6 4.79 16.58 2.73
C GLY A 6 5.07 15.35 1.86
N TYR A 7 4.10 14.44 1.73
CA TYR A 7 4.23 13.21 0.96
C TYR A 7 3.34 13.24 -0.28
N ASP A 8 3.89 12.80 -1.41
CA ASP A 8 3.13 12.65 -2.65
C ASP A 8 2.35 11.34 -2.63
N LEU A 9 1.19 11.37 -1.97
CA LEU A 9 0.35 10.18 -1.78
C LEU A 9 -0.19 9.62 -3.11
N GLU A 10 -0.38 10.47 -4.12
CA GLU A 10 -0.85 10.02 -5.44
C GLU A 10 0.23 9.20 -6.14
N ARG A 11 1.48 9.69 -6.13
CA ARG A 11 2.62 8.95 -6.67
C ARG A 11 2.86 7.66 -5.90
N LEU A 12 2.81 7.69 -4.56
CA LEU A 12 2.98 6.48 -3.74
C LEU A 12 1.92 5.42 -4.06
N ALA A 13 0.66 5.82 -4.22
CA ALA A 13 -0.42 4.89 -4.59
C ALA A 13 -0.25 4.34 -6.02
N TYR A 14 0.25 5.16 -6.95
CA TYR A 14 0.51 4.73 -8.32
C TYR A 14 1.64 3.69 -8.42
N GLU A 15 2.69 3.83 -7.59
CA GLU A 15 3.87 2.95 -7.60
C GLU A 15 3.68 1.68 -6.76
N THR A 16 2.60 1.56 -5.98
CA THR A 16 2.33 0.42 -5.08
C THR A 16 1.00 -0.31 -5.31
N PRO A 17 0.55 -0.55 -6.56
CA PRO A 17 -0.80 -1.07 -6.85
C PRO A 17 -1.06 -2.48 -6.30
N ASP A 18 -0.01 -3.29 -6.16
CA ASP A 18 -0.07 -4.69 -5.75
C ASP A 18 0.33 -4.90 -4.27
N PHE A 19 0.61 -3.82 -3.55
CA PHE A 19 1.05 -3.90 -2.16
C PHE A 19 -0.14 -4.17 -1.23
N SER A 20 0.05 -5.09 -0.30
CA SER A 20 -0.78 -5.24 0.88
C SER A 20 -0.51 -4.14 1.90
N GLY A 21 -1.41 -3.99 2.88
CA GLY A 21 -1.22 -3.03 3.97
C GLY A 21 0.06 -3.29 4.80
N ALA A 22 0.45 -4.55 4.95
CA ALA A 22 1.68 -4.92 5.64
C ALA A 22 2.93 -4.49 4.84
N GLU A 23 2.90 -4.63 3.51
CA GLU A 23 4.02 -4.20 2.66
C GLU A 23 4.14 -2.68 2.61
N ILE A 24 3.03 -1.95 2.64
CA ILE A 24 3.04 -0.48 2.79
C ILE A 24 3.70 -0.08 4.12
N GLU A 25 3.35 -0.75 5.23
CA GLU A 25 3.97 -0.48 6.53
C GLU A 25 5.47 -0.77 6.52
N GLN A 26 5.90 -1.89 5.93
CA GLN A 26 7.32 -2.21 5.81
C GLN A 26 8.08 -1.18 4.98
N ALA A 27 7.50 -0.72 3.85
CA ALA A 27 8.13 0.33 3.04
C ALA A 27 8.31 1.64 3.82
N LEU A 28 7.36 2.00 4.68
CA LEU A 28 7.49 3.17 5.56
C LEU A 28 8.59 2.99 6.61
N ILE A 29 8.67 1.82 7.25
CA ILE A 29 9.72 1.52 8.23
C ILE A 29 11.10 1.59 7.59
N GLU A 30 11.28 1.04 6.39
CA GLU A 30 12.54 1.08 5.67
C GLU A 30 12.90 2.51 5.25
N ALA A 31 11.94 3.29 4.75
CA ALA A 31 12.15 4.72 4.45
C ALA A 31 12.61 5.51 5.68
N MET A 32 12.06 5.21 6.86
CA MET A 32 12.52 5.80 8.12
C MET A 32 13.98 5.44 8.41
N TYR A 33 14.39 4.19 8.19
CA TYR A 33 15.80 3.81 8.33
C TYR A 33 16.71 4.59 7.37
N ILE A 34 16.31 4.74 6.10
CA ILE A 34 17.07 5.50 5.09
C ILE A 34 17.24 6.96 5.54
N GLY A 35 16.15 7.66 5.84
CA GLY A 35 16.20 9.07 6.23
C GLY A 35 16.98 9.30 7.53
N TYR A 36 16.66 8.52 8.58
CA TYR A 36 17.25 8.72 9.90
C TYR A 36 18.72 8.32 9.96
N SER A 37 19.17 7.37 9.14
CA SER A 37 20.61 7.08 9.01
C SER A 37 21.42 8.26 8.49
N GLN A 38 20.76 9.18 7.77
CA GLN A 38 21.34 10.40 7.20
C GLN A 38 21.06 11.65 8.04
N ASN A 39 20.54 11.48 9.27
CA ASN A 39 20.19 12.56 10.20
C ASN A 39 19.19 13.58 9.61
N ARG A 40 18.26 13.12 8.78
CA ARG A 40 17.15 13.88 8.21
C ARG A 40 15.84 13.12 8.36
N ASP A 41 14.70 13.81 8.24
CA ASP A 41 13.43 13.10 8.10
C ASP A 41 13.37 12.33 6.76
N PHE A 42 12.57 11.26 6.74
CA PHE A 42 12.28 10.52 5.52
C PHE A 42 11.28 11.28 4.64
N THR A 43 11.36 11.04 3.35
CA THR A 43 10.63 11.75 2.30
C THR A 43 9.89 10.76 1.41
N THR A 44 9.05 11.27 0.50
CA THR A 44 8.42 10.45 -0.55
C THR A 44 9.43 9.59 -1.31
N ASP A 45 10.60 10.15 -1.64
CA ASP A 45 11.58 9.43 -2.45
C ASP A 45 12.21 8.25 -1.70
N ASP A 46 12.36 8.35 -0.37
CA ASP A 46 12.83 7.23 0.45
C ASP A 46 11.81 6.09 0.52
N ILE A 47 10.51 6.43 0.55
CA ILE A 47 9.43 5.44 0.51
C ILE A 47 9.39 4.75 -0.86
N LEU A 48 9.59 5.50 -1.94
CA LEU A 48 9.66 4.94 -3.29
C LEU A 48 10.89 4.05 -3.46
N GLU A 49 12.04 4.45 -2.90
CA GLU A 49 13.24 3.63 -2.89
C GLU A 49 12.98 2.31 -2.15
N ALA A 50 12.43 2.36 -0.94
CA ALA A 50 12.08 1.17 -0.16
C ALA A 50 11.05 0.27 -0.89
N ALA A 51 10.01 0.87 -1.47
CA ALA A 51 9.00 0.14 -2.23
C ALA A 51 9.61 -0.56 -3.46
N SER A 52 10.54 0.09 -4.17
CA SER A 52 11.18 -0.49 -5.36
C SER A 52 12.03 -1.74 -5.07
N GLN A 53 12.49 -1.89 -3.82
CA GLN A 53 13.26 -3.04 -3.37
C GLN A 53 12.37 -4.19 -2.87
N THR A 54 11.07 -3.96 -2.75
CA THR A 54 10.10 -4.95 -2.28
C THR A 54 9.43 -5.65 -3.45
N VAL A 55 9.43 -6.99 -3.44
CA VAL A 55 8.66 -7.79 -4.40
C VAL A 55 7.31 -8.12 -3.75
N PRO A 56 6.17 -7.64 -4.28
CA PRO A 56 4.88 -7.85 -3.64
C PRO A 56 4.47 -9.32 -3.62
N LEU A 57 3.87 -9.75 -2.51
CA LEU A 57 3.28 -11.07 -2.33
C LEU A 57 2.23 -11.36 -3.41
N ALA A 58 1.47 -10.34 -3.82
CA ALA A 58 0.49 -10.46 -4.90
C ALA A 58 1.10 -10.98 -6.21
N ARG A 59 2.39 -10.69 -6.46
CA ARG A 59 3.10 -11.17 -7.66
C ARG A 59 3.71 -12.56 -7.49
N THR A 60 4.19 -12.89 -6.29
CA THR A 60 4.87 -14.16 -6.04
C THR A 60 3.90 -15.30 -5.72
N ALA A 61 2.76 -14.99 -5.11
CA ALA A 61 1.75 -15.95 -4.65
C ALA A 61 0.41 -15.79 -5.39
N GLN A 62 0.44 -15.27 -6.62
CA GLN A 62 -0.77 -14.94 -7.39
C GLN A 62 -1.77 -16.11 -7.44
N GLU A 63 -1.31 -17.31 -7.82
CA GLU A 63 -2.18 -18.50 -7.90
C GLU A 63 -2.82 -18.83 -6.55
N GLN A 64 -2.05 -18.78 -5.46
CA GLN A 64 -2.58 -19.05 -4.12
C GLN A 64 -3.60 -17.98 -3.69
N ILE A 65 -3.40 -16.74 -4.10
CA ILE A 65 -4.34 -15.64 -3.84
C ILE A 65 -5.63 -15.84 -4.64
N GLU A 66 -5.53 -16.23 -5.91
CA GLU A 66 -6.70 -16.55 -6.74
C GLU A 66 -7.51 -17.70 -6.15
N ASP A 67 -6.85 -18.75 -5.67
CA ASP A 67 -7.50 -19.87 -4.97
C ASP A 67 -8.23 -19.42 -3.70
N LEU A 68 -7.59 -18.58 -2.88
CA LEU A 68 -8.20 -18.02 -1.67
C LEU A 68 -9.41 -17.13 -2.00
N GLN A 69 -9.31 -16.32 -3.05
CA GLN A 69 -10.41 -15.47 -3.52
C GLN A 69 -11.58 -16.31 -4.03
N ALA A 70 -11.32 -17.35 -4.82
CA ALA A 70 -12.34 -18.30 -5.28
C ALA A 70 -13.00 -19.02 -4.11
N TRP A 71 -12.20 -19.41 -3.12
CA TRP A 71 -12.70 -20.06 -1.91
C TRP A 71 -13.62 -19.13 -1.09
N ALA A 72 -13.24 -17.85 -0.95
CA ALA A 72 -14.09 -16.83 -0.35
C ALA A 72 -15.36 -16.56 -1.16
N ALA A 73 -15.26 -16.46 -2.49
CA ALA A 73 -16.39 -16.24 -3.39
C ALA A 73 -17.41 -17.40 -3.35
N SER A 74 -16.93 -18.63 -3.10
CA SER A 74 -17.80 -19.80 -2.90
C SER A 74 -18.58 -19.78 -1.57
N GLY A 75 -18.36 -18.78 -0.71
CA GLY A 75 -18.99 -18.63 0.60
C GLY A 75 -18.39 -19.52 1.69
N LYS A 76 -17.32 -20.26 1.39
CA LYS A 76 -16.63 -21.14 2.34
C LYS A 76 -15.61 -20.41 3.22
N ALA A 77 -15.23 -19.18 2.84
CA ALA A 77 -14.37 -18.29 3.62
C ALA A 77 -14.87 -16.83 3.54
N ARG A 78 -14.34 -15.94 4.39
CA ARG A 78 -14.65 -14.49 4.36
C ARG A 78 -13.39 -13.70 4.03
N MET A 79 -13.51 -12.74 3.12
CA MET A 79 -12.43 -11.79 2.82
C MET A 79 -12.11 -10.90 4.03
N ALA A 80 -10.81 -10.71 4.28
CA ALA A 80 -10.33 -9.79 5.31
C ALA A 80 -10.57 -8.32 4.93
N SER A 81 -10.44 -7.99 3.65
CA SER A 81 -10.74 -6.68 3.07
C SER A 81 -12.14 -6.64 2.49
N ARG A 82 -12.77 -5.45 2.52
CA ARG A 82 -14.05 -5.20 1.87
C ARG A 82 -13.77 -4.67 0.47
N ASP A 83 -14.28 -5.36 -0.54
CA ASP A 83 -14.15 -5.00 -1.97
C ASP A 83 -14.61 -3.54 -2.28
N GLY A 84 -15.48 -2.98 -1.42
CA GLY A 84 -16.00 -1.62 -1.57
C GLY A 84 -15.16 -0.48 -0.97
N SER A 85 -14.01 -0.74 -0.32
CA SER A 85 -13.23 0.31 0.34
C SER A 85 -12.62 1.31 -0.65
N LEU A 86 -12.15 0.84 -1.82
CA LEU A 86 -11.60 1.71 -2.87
C LEU A 86 -12.68 2.59 -3.51
N ALA A 87 -13.89 2.07 -3.75
CA ALA A 87 -15.02 2.83 -4.27
C ALA A 87 -15.59 3.86 -3.26
N ARG A 88 -15.30 3.69 -1.97
CA ARG A 88 -15.65 4.65 -0.93
C ARG A 88 -14.56 5.72 -0.78
N LEU A 89 -13.27 5.33 -0.80
CA LEU A 89 -12.14 6.26 -0.78
C LEU A 89 -12.13 7.18 -2.01
N LYS A 90 -12.36 6.66 -3.22
CA LYS A 90 -12.45 7.49 -4.44
C LYS A 90 -13.53 8.58 -4.34
N ARG A 91 -14.65 8.28 -3.68
CA ARG A 91 -15.74 9.24 -3.40
C ARG A 91 -15.42 10.26 -2.32
N GLN A 92 -14.41 10.00 -1.48
CA GLN A 92 -13.99 10.87 -0.40
C GLN A 92 -12.87 11.82 -0.83
N ILE A 93 -12.10 11.43 -1.85
CA ILE A 93 -11.03 12.26 -2.45
C ILE A 93 -11.61 13.22 -3.50
N GLN A 94 -12.64 12.80 -4.24
CA GLN A 94 -13.45 13.69 -5.07
C GLN A 94 -14.56 14.31 -4.20
N GLY A 95 -14.29 15.47 -3.59
CA GLY A 95 -15.34 16.28 -2.96
C GLY A 95 -16.44 16.69 -3.97
N PRO A 96 -17.66 17.05 -3.53
CA PRO A 96 -18.67 17.57 -4.43
C PRO A 96 -18.19 18.93 -4.99
N ASP A 97 -18.46 19.18 -6.27
CA ASP A 97 -18.20 20.45 -6.96
C ASP A 97 -18.75 21.67 -6.20
#